data_AF-A0A958TKM2-F1
#
_entry.id   AF-A0A958TKM2-F1
#
_cell.length_a   1.000
_cell.length_b   1.000
_cell.length_c   1.000
_cell.angle_alpha   90.00
_cell.angle_beta   90.00
_cell.angle_gamma   90.00
#
_symmetry.space_group_name_H-M   'P 1'
#
loop_
_entity.id
_entity.type
_entity.pdbx_description
1 polymer ?
#
loop_
_entity_poly.entity_id
_entity_poly.type
_entity_poly.pdbx_seq_one_letter_code
_entity_poly.pdbx_strand_id
1 'polypeptide(L)'
;NASLIRFWEKEFEILKPKKNAKGNRKFTPEDVKNLKLIFHLVKERGFTLDGAKTHLKENQKKTLDKFEIVQKLESIKSQLTELKKQL
;
A
#
# COMPACT_ATOMS: atom_id res chain seq x y z
N ASN A 1 1.29 0.92 13.36
CA ASN A 1 1.45 -0.23 14.28
C ASN A 1 2.54 -1.15 13.72
N ALA A 2 3.63 -1.37 14.46
CA ALA A 2 4.78 -2.17 14.00
C ALA A 2 4.48 -3.68 13.90
N SER A 3 3.62 -4.22 14.77
CA SER A 3 3.28 -5.65 14.78
C SER A 3 2.51 -6.07 13.52
N LEU A 4 1.62 -5.20 13.04
CA LEU A 4 0.86 -5.45 11.81
C LEU A 4 1.76 -5.52 10.57
N ILE A 5 2.75 -4.63 10.47
CA ILE A 5 3.69 -4.62 9.33
C ILE A 5 4.53 -5.91 9.33
N ARG A 6 4.98 -6.38 10.50
CA ARG A 6 5.70 -7.66 10.63
C ARG A 6 4.83 -8.87 10.28
N PHE A 7 3.54 -8.78 10.59
CA PHE A 7 2.59 -9.81 10.22
C PHE A 7 2.40 -9.82 8.70
N TRP A 8 2.15 -8.68 8.08
CA TRP A 8 2.02 -8.58 6.62
C TRP A 8 3.28 -8.98 5.85
N GLU A 9 4.48 -8.72 6.38
CA GLU A 9 5.74 -9.24 5.82
C GLU A 9 5.74 -10.78 5.69
N LYS A 10 5.09 -11.49 6.62
CA LYS A 10 4.98 -12.96 6.55
C LYS A 10 3.88 -13.41 5.60
N GLU A 11 2.79 -12.66 5.53
CA GLU A 11 1.60 -13.02 4.76
C GLU A 11 1.74 -12.71 3.26
N PHE A 12 2.43 -11.62 2.90
CA PHE A 12 2.48 -11.12 1.53
C PHE A 12 3.87 -11.26 0.92
N GLU A 13 4.01 -12.13 -0.08
CA GLU A 13 5.29 -12.39 -0.78
C GLU A 13 5.89 -11.15 -1.47
N ILE A 14 5.07 -10.16 -1.79
CA ILE A 14 5.47 -8.87 -2.39
C ILE A 14 6.24 -7.98 -1.40
N LEU A 15 6.12 -8.22 -0.09
CA LEU A 15 6.70 -7.40 0.96
C LEU A 15 7.89 -8.12 1.61
N LYS A 16 9.09 -7.91 1.06
CA LYS A 16 10.33 -8.55 1.53
C LYS A 16 11.40 -7.51 1.86
N PRO A 17 11.21 -6.71 2.94
CA PRO A 17 12.18 -5.71 3.34
C PRO A 17 13.51 -6.36 3.71
N LYS A 18 14.62 -5.79 3.23
CA LYS A 18 15.97 -6.26 3.60
C LYS A 18 16.25 -5.96 5.07
N LYS A 19 16.91 -6.87 5.77
CA LYS A 19 17.42 -6.61 7.13
C LYS A 19 18.82 -6.01 7.05
N ASN A 20 19.11 -5.01 7.89
CA ASN A 20 20.46 -4.49 8.03
C ASN A 20 21.30 -5.38 8.97
N ALA A 21 22.60 -5.07 9.12
CA ALA A 21 23.52 -5.81 10.00
C ALA A 21 23.07 -5.87 11.49
N LYS A 22 22.22 -4.94 11.92
CA LYS A 22 21.64 -4.89 13.28
C LYS A 22 20.29 -5.63 13.39
N GLY A 23 19.83 -6.31 12.33
CA GLY A 23 18.56 -7.03 12.31
C GLY A 23 17.31 -6.18 12.09
N ASN A 24 17.47 -4.86 11.89
CA ASN A 24 16.34 -3.95 11.62
C ASN A 24 15.91 -4.03 10.15
N ARG A 25 14.60 -4.02 9.93
CA ARG A 25 14.00 -4.00 8.58
C ARG A 25 14.21 -2.64 7.95
N LYS A 26 14.78 -2.63 6.75
CA LYS A 26 14.92 -1.44 5.91
C LYS A 26 13.91 -1.55 4.78
N PHE A 27 12.86 -0.74 4.85
CA PHE A 27 11.85 -0.63 3.81
C PHE A 27 12.34 0.28 2.70
N THR A 28 12.22 -0.18 1.47
CA THR A 28 12.43 0.61 0.26
C THR A 28 11.16 1.43 -0.06
N PRO A 29 11.27 2.45 -0.93
CA PRO A 29 10.08 3.15 -1.42
C PRO A 29 9.04 2.21 -2.06
N GLU A 30 9.50 1.14 -2.72
CA GLU A 30 8.63 0.11 -3.28
C GLU A 30 7.91 -0.70 -2.20
N ASP A 31 8.62 -1.11 -1.13
CA ASP A 31 7.97 -1.76 0.02
C ASP A 31 6.89 -0.88 0.64
N VAL A 32 7.12 0.44 0.71
CA VAL A 32 6.12 1.40 1.21
C VAL A 32 4.92 1.49 0.27
N LYS A 33 5.13 1.48 -1.05
CA LYS A 33 4.02 1.39 -2.02
C LYS A 33 3.21 0.12 -1.83
N ASN A 34 3.88 -1.01 -1.69
CA ASN A 34 3.24 -2.32 -1.48
C ASN A 34 2.45 -2.36 -0.16
N LEU A 35 2.98 -1.76 0.91
CA LEU A 35 2.28 -1.61 2.19
C LEU A 35 1.01 -0.76 2.06
N LYS A 36 1.07 0.36 1.34
CA LYS A 36 -0.12 1.20 1.08
C LYS A 36 -1.17 0.43 0.28
N LEU A 37 -0.75 -0.36 -0.69
CA LEU A 37 -1.65 -1.18 -1.49
C LEU A 37 -2.35 -2.26 -0.66
N ILE A 38 -1.59 -2.99 0.17
CA ILE A 38 -2.14 -3.99 1.10
C ILE A 38 -3.14 -3.32 2.06
N PHE A 39 -2.81 -2.14 2.57
CA PHE A 39 -3.71 -1.38 3.42
C PHE A 39 -5.02 -1.01 2.70
N HIS A 40 -4.95 -0.49 1.47
CA HIS A 40 -6.12 -0.16 0.67
C HIS A 40 -7.02 -1.40 0.46
N LEU A 41 -6.44 -2.55 0.14
CA LEU A 41 -7.22 -3.77 -0.10
C LEU A 41 -7.89 -4.29 1.18
N VAL A 42 -7.15 -4.38 2.28
CA VAL A 42 -7.63 -5.03 3.51
C VAL A 42 -8.47 -4.09 4.38
N LYS A 43 -8.10 -2.81 4.47
CA LYS A 43 -8.75 -1.85 5.38
C LYS A 43 -9.81 -0.99 4.71
N GLU A 44 -9.58 -0.56 3.48
CA GLU A 44 -10.51 0.34 2.79
C GLU A 44 -11.52 -0.44 1.95
N ARG A 45 -11.08 -1.48 1.25
CA ARG A 45 -11.96 -2.35 0.45
C ARG A 45 -12.51 -3.56 1.20
N GLY A 46 -12.02 -3.86 2.40
CA GLY A 46 -12.52 -4.94 3.24
C GLY A 46 -12.20 -6.36 2.77
N PHE A 47 -11.15 -6.54 1.97
CA PHE A 47 -10.72 -7.89 1.58
C PHE A 47 -10.20 -8.66 2.80
N THR A 48 -10.44 -9.98 2.82
CA THR A 48 -9.69 -10.87 3.71
C THR A 48 -8.22 -10.90 3.30
N LEU A 49 -7.32 -11.31 4.21
CA LEU A 49 -5.89 -11.38 3.92
C LEU A 49 -5.62 -12.30 2.73
N ASP A 50 -6.26 -13.46 2.68
CA ASP A 50 -6.10 -14.41 1.58
C ASP A 50 -6.70 -13.89 0.28
N GLY A 51 -7.87 -13.24 0.32
CA GLY A 51 -8.44 -12.58 -0.85
C GLY A 51 -7.53 -11.48 -1.41
N ALA A 52 -6.92 -10.68 -0.53
CA ALA A 52 -5.95 -9.67 -0.93
C ALA A 52 -4.68 -10.29 -1.52
N LYS A 53 -4.17 -11.41 -0.98
CA LYS A 53 -3.02 -12.14 -1.53
C LYS A 53 -3.31 -12.64 -2.94
N THR A 54 -4.44 -13.31 -3.15
CA THR A 54 -4.82 -13.85 -4.47
C THR A 54 -4.97 -12.73 -5.47
N HIS A 55 -5.66 -11.64 -5.09
CA HIS A 55 -5.82 -10.47 -5.95
C HIS A 55 -4.48 -9.82 -6.33
N LEU A 56 -3.53 -9.76 -5.40
CA LEU A 56 -2.19 -9.25 -5.65
C LEU A 56 -1.34 -10.20 -6.52
N LYS A 57 -1.51 -11.51 -6.44
CA LYS A 57 -0.80 -12.46 -7.32
C LYS A 57 -1.33 -12.41 -8.76
N GLU A 58 -2.63 -12.35 -8.95
CA GLU A 58 -3.25 -12.42 -10.29
C GLU A 58 -3.25 -11.08 -11.03
N ASN A 59 -3.43 -9.98 -10.32
CA ASN A 59 -3.70 -8.66 -10.93
C ASN A 59 -2.76 -7.56 -10.43
N GLN A 60 -1.55 -7.90 -9.96
CA GLN A 60 -0.62 -6.98 -9.32
C GLN A 60 -0.46 -5.64 -10.06
N LYS A 61 -0.06 -5.71 -11.34
CA LYS A 61 0.26 -4.54 -12.16
C LYS A 61 -0.97 -3.66 -12.38
N LYS A 62 -2.09 -4.27 -12.78
CA LYS A 62 -3.36 -3.57 -12.99
C LYS A 62 -3.88 -2.91 -11.71
N THR A 63 -3.68 -3.56 -10.56
CA THR A 63 -4.07 -3.04 -9.25
C THR A 63 -3.20 -1.86 -8.85
N LEU A 64 -1.89 -1.96 -9.05
CA LEU A 64 -0.93 -0.86 -8.83
C LEU A 64 -1.27 0.35 -9.71
N ASP A 65 -1.46 0.16 -11.01
CA ASP A 65 -1.80 1.25 -11.94
C ASP A 65 -3.10 1.94 -11.54
N LYS A 66 -4.15 1.17 -11.21
CA LYS A 66 -5.43 1.73 -10.74
C LYS A 66 -5.26 2.49 -9.43
N PHE A 67 -4.46 1.96 -8.50
CA PHE A 67 -4.20 2.61 -7.22
C PHE A 67 -3.44 3.93 -7.40
N GLU A 68 -2.40 3.96 -8.25
CA GLU A 68 -1.66 5.18 -8.54
C GLU A 68 -2.54 6.26 -9.21
N ILE A 69 -3.43 5.86 -10.11
CA ILE A 69 -4.41 6.78 -10.72
C ILE A 69 -5.34 7.36 -9.66
N VAL A 70 -5.90 6.52 -8.78
CA VAL A 70 -6.79 6.98 -7.70
C VAL A 70 -6.07 7.97 -6.78
N GLN A 71 -4.84 7.66 -6.36
CA GLN A 71 -4.05 8.54 -5.50
C GLN A 71 -3.75 9.90 -6.17
N LYS A 72 -3.47 9.92 -7.47
CA LYS A 72 -3.28 11.19 -8.22
C LYS A 72 -4.57 12.01 -8.24
N LEU A 73 -5.71 11.38 -8.52
CA LEU A 73 -7.01 12.05 -8.57
C LEU A 73 -7.41 12.60 -7.19
N GLU A 74 -7.17 11.84 -6.12
CA GLU A 74 -7.39 12.30 -4.74
C GLU A 74 -6.50 13.50 -4.40
N SER A 75 -5.22 13.47 -4.79
CA SER A 75 -4.31 14.60 -4.60
C SER A 75 -4.82 15.85 -5.33
N ILE A 76 -5.20 15.73 -6.61
CA ILE A 76 -5.73 16.85 -7.40
C ILE A 76 -7.01 17.39 -6.75
N LYS A 77 -7.94 16.50 -6.38
CA LYS A 77 -9.17 16.89 -5.69
C LYS A 77 -8.87 17.67 -4.41
N SER A 78 -7.93 17.19 -3.59
CA SER A 78 -7.56 17.84 -2.33
C SER A 78 -6.99 19.25 -2.55
N GLN A 79 -6.11 19.41 -3.55
CA GLN A 79 -5.54 20.71 -3.92
C GLN A 79 -6.62 21.69 -4.38
N LEU A 80 -7.54 21.24 -5.24
CA LEU A 80 -8.65 22.06 -5.71
C LEU A 80 -9.60 22.46 -4.57
N THR A 81 -9.87 21.54 -3.64
CA THR A 81 -10.71 21.86 -2.46
C THR A 81 -10.03 22.84 -1.52
N GLU A 82 -8.71 22.78 -1.38
CA GLU A 82 -7.95 23.72 -0.56
C GLU A 82 -7.98 25.12 -1.18
N LEU A 83 -7.73 25.23 -2.48
CA LEU A 83 -7.86 26.49 -3.22
C LEU A 83 -9.26 27.09 -3.09
N LYS A 84 -10.31 26.26 -3.16
CA LYS A 84 -11.69 26.72 -2.97
C LYS A 84 -11.94 27.28 -1.57
N LYS A 85 -11.30 26.75 -0.52
CA LYS A 85 -11.47 27.24 0.86
C LYS A 85 -10.73 28.54 1.14
N GLN A 86 -9.72 28.86 0.34
CA GLN A 86 -8.93 30.09 0.45
C GLN A 86 -9.53 31.26 -0.32
N LEU A 87 -10.67 31.04 -1.00
CA LEU A 87 -11.54 32.03 -1.65
C LEU A 87 -12.77 32.27 -0.78
#